data_AF-M9M1S9-F1
#
_entry.id   AF-M9M1S9-F1
#
_cell.length_a   1.000
_cell.length_b   1.000
_cell.length_c   1.000
_cell.angle_alpha   90.00
_cell.angle_beta   90.00
_cell.angle_gamma   90.00
#
_symmetry.space_group_name_H-M   'P 1'
#
loop_
_entity.id
_entity.type
_entity.pdbx_description
1 polymer ?
#
loop_
_entity_poly.entity_id
_entity_poly.type
_entity_poly.pdbx_seq_one_letter_code
_entity_poly.pdbx_strand_id
1 'polypeptide(L)'
;MAGGLPQRPSQPNPPSASSPIKLALAPLAPRSVEELQTEITEAELVLSARLETHNAARAAKGLPPQEAEQIVEQYIKLLTQYNHVKDATQLVFDKIAELQQLPSGDIHARYGASDEFTTSNPA
;
A
#
# COMPACT_ATOMS: atom_id res chain seq x y z
N MET A 1 -1.70 -17.18 54.63
CA MET A 1 -2.13 -15.77 54.45
C MET A 1 -0.88 -14.96 54.11
N ALA A 2 -0.52 -14.86 52.82
CA ALA A 2 0.58 -14.03 52.34
C ALA A 2 0.45 -13.83 50.83
N GLY A 3 0.74 -12.62 50.35
CA GLY A 3 1.12 -12.37 48.95
C GLY A 3 0.25 -11.38 48.19
N GLY A 4 0.36 -10.09 48.52
CA GLY A 4 -0.19 -8.98 47.73
C GLY A 4 0.63 -8.72 46.45
N LEU A 5 -0.08 -8.30 45.40
CA LEU A 5 0.44 -7.95 44.08
C LEU A 5 1.26 -6.63 44.14
N PRO A 6 2.37 -6.51 43.40
CA PRO A 6 3.08 -5.24 43.26
C PRO A 6 2.38 -4.30 42.27
N GLN A 7 2.08 -3.09 42.74
CA GLN A 7 1.54 -1.95 42.01
C GLN A 7 2.53 -1.40 40.98
N ARG A 8 2.05 -1.11 39.76
CA ARG A 8 2.80 -0.41 38.72
C ARG A 8 2.78 1.10 39.01
N PRO A 9 3.92 1.81 38.98
CA PRO A 9 3.96 3.23 39.30
C PRO A 9 3.20 4.08 38.27
N SER A 10 2.34 4.96 38.78
CA SER A 10 1.61 6.00 38.06
C SER A 10 2.59 7.01 37.45
N GLN A 11 2.66 7.03 36.13
CA GLN A 11 3.41 8.05 35.40
C GLN A 11 2.51 9.29 35.23
N PRO A 12 2.96 10.50 35.63
CA PRO A 12 2.18 11.73 35.52
C PRO A 12 2.06 12.18 34.06
N ASN A 13 0.84 12.58 33.67
CA ASN A 13 0.54 13.22 32.38
C ASN A 13 1.45 14.43 32.13
N PRO A 14 1.96 14.64 30.90
CA PRO A 14 2.45 15.95 30.52
C PRO A 14 1.27 16.93 30.35
N PRO A 15 1.45 18.22 30.67
CA PRO A 15 0.40 19.22 30.66
C PRO A 15 -0.07 19.53 29.24
N SER A 16 -1.40 19.54 29.05
CA SER A 16 -2.07 20.19 27.93
C SER A 16 -1.70 21.68 27.90
N ALA A 17 -0.65 22.02 27.17
CA ALA A 17 -0.46 23.37 26.66
C ALA A 17 -1.34 23.51 25.42
N SER A 18 -2.59 23.92 25.62
CA SER A 18 -3.40 24.52 24.55
C SER A 18 -2.76 25.86 24.17
N SER A 19 -1.73 25.81 23.31
CA SER A 19 -1.40 26.96 22.49
C SER A 19 -2.57 27.18 21.54
N PRO A 20 -3.20 28.37 21.48
CA PRO A 20 -4.13 28.64 20.41
C PRO A 20 -3.30 28.65 19.13
N ILE A 21 -3.40 27.58 18.34
CA ILE A 21 -3.05 27.63 16.93
C ILE A 21 -3.98 28.71 16.38
N LYS A 22 -3.44 29.92 16.21
CA LYS A 22 -4.00 30.87 15.28
C LYS A 22 -3.94 30.16 13.94
N LEU A 23 -5.01 29.45 13.58
CA LEU A 23 -5.34 29.18 12.19
C LEU A 23 -5.52 30.57 11.58
N ALA A 24 -4.41 31.13 11.13
CA ALA A 24 -4.45 32.14 10.10
C ALA A 24 -5.12 31.42 8.93
N LEU A 25 -6.43 31.62 8.81
CA LEU A 25 -7.20 31.34 7.63
C LEU A 25 -6.69 32.34 6.57
N ALA A 26 -5.47 32.12 6.09
CA ALA A 26 -5.00 32.78 4.90
C ALA A 26 -6.00 32.39 3.81
N PRO A 27 -6.62 33.36 3.12
CA PRO A 27 -7.44 33.02 1.97
C PRO A 27 -6.52 32.25 1.01
N LEU A 28 -6.91 31.05 0.61
CA LEU A 28 -6.33 30.40 -0.57
C LEU A 28 -6.56 31.38 -1.72
N ALA A 29 -5.57 32.23 -2.00
CA ALA A 29 -5.63 33.10 -3.15
C ALA A 29 -5.90 32.20 -4.36
N PRO A 30 -6.89 32.53 -5.21
CA PRO A 30 -7.13 31.73 -6.39
C PRO A 30 -5.85 31.72 -7.21
N ARG A 31 -5.29 30.52 -7.46
CA ARG A 31 -4.12 30.36 -8.33
C ARG A 31 -4.42 31.01 -9.68
N SER A 32 -3.42 31.65 -10.27
CA SER A 32 -3.60 32.23 -11.60
C SER A 32 -3.73 31.12 -12.65
N VAL A 33 -4.38 31.42 -13.76
CA VAL A 33 -4.49 30.47 -14.89
C VAL A 33 -3.11 30.13 -15.45
N GLU A 34 -2.19 31.09 -15.45
CA GLU A 34 -0.81 30.93 -15.92
C GLU A 34 0.00 29.97 -15.04
N GLU A 35 -0.15 30.07 -13.72
CA GLU A 35 0.45 29.14 -12.76
C GLU A 35 -0.06 27.71 -13.00
N LEU A 36 -1.37 27.54 -13.18
CA LEU A 36 -1.98 26.23 -13.44
C LEU A 36 -1.53 25.63 -14.78
N GLN A 37 -1.40 26.46 -15.82
CA GLN A 37 -0.90 26.01 -17.13
C GLN A 37 0.57 25.56 -17.06
N THR A 38 1.38 26.29 -16.28
CA THR A 38 2.77 25.91 -16.04
C THR A 38 2.85 24.56 -15.34
N GLU A 39 2.05 24.36 -14.28
CA GLU A 39 1.98 23.09 -13.54
C GLU A 39 1.52 21.92 -14.42
N ILE A 40 0.53 22.12 -15.30
CA ILE A 40 0.10 21.11 -16.27
C ILE A 40 1.25 20.73 -17.20
N THR A 41 1.96 21.72 -17.75
CA THR A 41 3.07 21.50 -18.68
C THR A 41 4.20 20.71 -18.00
N GLU A 42 4.52 21.05 -16.76
CA GLU A 42 5.51 20.31 -15.96
C GLU A 42 5.07 18.88 -15.70
N ALA A 43 3.80 18.65 -15.35
CA ALA A 43 3.26 17.32 -15.12
C ALA A 43 3.28 16.45 -16.39
N GLU A 44 2.94 17.02 -17.55
CA GLU A 44 2.98 16.34 -18.85
C GLU A 44 4.43 15.95 -19.24
N LEU A 45 5.40 16.82 -18.95
CA LEU A 45 6.81 16.52 -19.17
C LEU A 45 7.28 15.35 -18.30
N VAL A 46 6.90 15.32 -17.03
CA VAL A 46 7.23 14.20 -16.14
C VAL A 46 6.56 12.90 -16.60
N LEU A 47 5.30 12.97 -17.02
CA LEU A 47 4.55 11.80 -17.51
C LEU A 47 5.20 11.21 -18.75
N SER A 48 5.52 12.04 -19.75
CA SER A 48 6.13 11.59 -21.00
C SER A 48 7.50 10.94 -20.77
N ALA A 49 8.36 11.54 -19.94
CA ALA A 49 9.67 10.95 -19.61
C ALA A 49 9.54 9.57 -18.92
N ARG A 50 8.54 9.41 -18.04
CA ARG A 50 8.26 8.13 -17.38
C ARG A 50 7.74 7.07 -18.36
N LEU A 51 6.84 7.46 -19.27
CA LEU A 51 6.33 6.55 -20.31
C LEU A 51 7.44 6.10 -21.25
N GLU A 52 8.35 7.00 -21.63
CA GLU A 52 9.51 6.66 -22.46
C GLU A 52 10.39 5.61 -21.76
N THR A 53 10.72 5.83 -20.48
CA THR A 53 11.50 4.88 -19.68
C THR A 53 10.82 3.51 -19.60
N HIS A 54 9.51 3.50 -19.34
CA HIS A 54 8.72 2.27 -19.28
C HIS A 54 8.70 1.53 -20.62
N ASN A 55 8.46 2.24 -21.73
CA ASN A 55 8.39 1.65 -23.06
C ASN A 55 9.76 1.20 -23.57
N ALA A 56 10.85 1.85 -23.19
CA ALA A 56 12.20 1.37 -23.43
C ALA A 56 12.47 0.03 -22.71
N ALA A 57 12.05 -0.11 -21.44
CA ALA A 57 12.16 -1.37 -20.70
C ALA A 57 11.31 -2.49 -21.31
N ARG A 58 10.15 -2.15 -21.91
CA ARG A 58 9.31 -3.10 -22.66
C ARG A 58 9.94 -3.50 -23.98
N ALA A 59 10.49 -2.56 -24.73
CA ALA A 59 11.18 -2.82 -25.99
C ALA A 59 12.38 -3.77 -25.80
N ALA A 60 13.16 -3.59 -24.71
CA ALA A 60 14.24 -4.50 -24.33
C ALA A 60 13.77 -5.95 -24.08
N LYS A 61 12.48 -6.14 -23.76
CA LYS A 61 11.82 -7.43 -23.57
C LYS A 61 11.04 -7.90 -24.81
N GLY A 62 11.15 -7.20 -25.94
CA GLY A 62 10.39 -7.48 -27.16
C GLY A 62 8.88 -7.25 -27.03
N LEU A 63 8.45 -6.46 -26.04
CA LEU A 63 7.05 -6.15 -25.80
C LEU A 63 6.64 -4.85 -26.50
N PRO A 64 5.39 -4.73 -26.97
CA PRO A 64 4.89 -3.50 -27.59
C PRO A 64 4.81 -2.36 -26.57
N PRO A 65 4.91 -1.09 -27.01
CA PRO A 65 4.73 0.07 -26.16
C PRO A 65 3.31 0.11 -25.57
N GLN A 66 3.16 0.80 -24.45
CA GLN A 66 1.89 1.02 -23.78
C GLN A 66 1.71 2.50 -23.43
N GLU A 67 0.45 2.90 -23.42
CA GLU A 67 0.00 4.20 -22.91
C GLU A 67 -0.30 4.12 -21.41
N ALA A 68 -0.37 5.28 -20.74
CA ALA A 68 -0.57 5.37 -19.30
C ALA A 68 -1.83 4.61 -18.83
N GLU A 69 -2.95 4.74 -19.53
CA GLU A 69 -4.21 4.09 -19.21
C GLU A 69 -4.08 2.57 -19.25
N GLN A 70 -3.35 2.04 -20.23
CA GLN A 70 -3.15 0.60 -20.40
C GLN A 70 -2.29 0.02 -19.28
N ILE A 71 -1.29 0.77 -18.81
CA ILE A 71 -0.44 0.37 -17.67
C ILE A 71 -1.30 0.26 -16.41
N VAL A 72 -2.10 1.28 -16.14
CA VAL A 72 -2.98 1.31 -14.96
C VAL A 72 -4.04 0.21 -15.03
N GLU A 73 -4.68 0.03 -16.19
CA GLU A 73 -5.68 -1.03 -16.39
C GLU A 73 -5.08 -2.43 -16.15
N GLN A 74 -3.90 -2.70 -16.71
CA GLN A 74 -3.22 -3.97 -16.51
C GLN A 74 -2.87 -4.20 -15.04
N TYR A 75 -2.42 -3.17 -14.33
CA TYR A 75 -2.13 -3.25 -12.91
C TYR A 75 -3.38 -3.54 -12.07
N ILE A 76 -4.48 -2.82 -12.33
CA ILE A 76 -5.77 -3.04 -11.65
C ILE A 76 -6.22 -4.48 -11.87
N LYS A 77 -6.19 -4.96 -13.12
CA LYS A 77 -6.60 -6.32 -13.46
C LYS A 77 -5.77 -7.36 -12.70
N LEU A 78 -4.45 -7.19 -12.64
CA LEU A 78 -3.56 -8.11 -11.94
C LEU A 78 -3.83 -8.11 -10.43
N LEU A 79 -4.03 -6.94 -9.84
CA LEU A 79 -4.36 -6.80 -8.42
C LEU A 79 -5.71 -7.45 -8.08
N THR A 80 -6.73 -7.24 -8.91
CA THR A 80 -8.04 -7.88 -8.74
C THR A 80 -7.93 -9.40 -8.85
N GLN A 81 -7.18 -9.91 -9.83
CA GLN A 81 -6.96 -11.36 -9.98
C GLN A 81 -6.22 -11.95 -8.79
N TYR A 82 -5.18 -11.28 -8.32
CA TYR A 82 -4.44 -11.70 -7.12
C TYR A 82 -5.36 -11.78 -5.90
N ASN A 83 -6.14 -10.73 -5.63
CA ASN A 83 -7.06 -10.71 -4.49
C ASN A 83 -8.10 -11.83 -4.61
N HIS A 84 -8.69 -12.01 -5.79
CA HIS A 84 -9.66 -13.07 -6.00
C HIS A 84 -9.08 -14.48 -5.74
N VAL A 85 -7.86 -14.75 -6.23
CA VAL A 85 -7.19 -16.04 -5.99
C VAL A 85 -6.82 -16.20 -4.52
N LYS A 86 -6.32 -15.15 -3.87
CA LYS A 86 -5.99 -15.16 -2.44
C LYS A 86 -7.22 -15.48 -1.60
N ASP A 87 -8.34 -14.80 -1.84
CA ASP A 87 -9.58 -14.98 -1.09
C ASP A 87 -10.17 -16.38 -1.30
N ALA A 88 -10.16 -16.88 -2.54
CA ALA A 88 -10.60 -18.24 -2.85
C ALA A 88 -9.70 -19.28 -2.18
N THR A 89 -8.38 -19.07 -2.18
CA THR A 89 -7.41 -19.97 -1.52
C THR A 89 -7.64 -20.00 -0.02
N GLN A 90 -7.82 -18.83 0.60
CA GLN A 90 -8.13 -18.72 2.03
C GLN A 90 -9.39 -19.53 2.39
N LEU A 91 -10.47 -19.36 1.62
CA LEU A 91 -11.72 -20.08 1.85
C LEU A 91 -11.55 -21.61 1.74
N VAL A 92 -10.78 -22.08 0.74
CA VAL A 92 -10.49 -23.51 0.58
C VAL A 92 -9.63 -24.02 1.74
N PHE A 93 -8.61 -23.28 2.14
CA PHE A 93 -7.70 -23.70 3.21
C PHE A 93 -8.39 -23.73 4.57
N ASP A 94 -9.25 -22.76 4.86
CA ASP A 94 -10.06 -22.76 6.08
C ASP A 94 -11.01 -23.97 6.12
N LYS A 95 -11.59 -24.34 4.97
CA LYS A 95 -12.44 -25.54 4.91
C LYS A 95 -11.65 -26.83 5.12
N ILE A 96 -10.44 -26.91 4.56
CA ILE A 96 -9.54 -28.05 4.76
C ILE A 96 -9.11 -28.13 6.24
N ALA A 97 -8.74 -27.00 6.85
CA ALA A 97 -8.38 -26.90 8.25
C ALA A 97 -9.52 -27.36 9.16
N GLU A 98 -10.75 -26.92 8.90
CA GLU A 98 -11.95 -27.36 9.61
C GLU A 98 -12.17 -28.88 9.51
N LEU A 99 -12.11 -29.43 8.29
CA LEU A 99 -12.30 -30.87 8.05
C LEU A 99 -11.21 -31.73 8.68
N GLN A 100 -9.97 -31.24 8.72
CA GLN A 100 -8.82 -31.95 9.28
C GLN A 100 -8.60 -31.66 10.76
N GLN A 101 -9.36 -30.74 11.36
CA GLN A 101 -9.13 -30.23 12.71
C GLN A 101 -7.69 -29.76 12.96
N LEU A 102 -7.10 -29.13 11.95
CA LEU A 102 -5.76 -28.55 12.01
C LEU A 102 -5.84 -27.01 12.01
N PRO A 103 -4.87 -26.30 12.61
CA PRO A 103 -4.76 -24.87 12.46
C PRO A 103 -4.58 -24.46 10.99
N SER A 104 -5.24 -23.37 10.54
CA SER A 104 -5.12 -22.89 9.15
C SER A 104 -3.65 -22.61 8.77
N GLY A 105 -2.81 -22.16 9.70
CA GLY A 105 -1.38 -21.94 9.45
C GLY A 105 -0.62 -23.18 8.98
N ASP A 106 -0.98 -24.37 9.50
CA ASP A 106 -0.35 -25.63 9.09
C ASP A 106 -0.77 -26.04 7.69
N ILE A 107 -2.01 -25.72 7.29
CA ILE A 107 -2.52 -25.95 5.94
C ILE A 107 -1.84 -25.00 4.94
N HIS A 108 -1.69 -23.71 5.29
CA HIS A 108 -0.97 -22.74 4.45
C HIS A 108 0.49 -23.16 4.21
N ALA A 109 1.20 -23.57 5.27
CA ALA A 109 2.58 -24.06 5.17
C ALA A 109 2.68 -25.33 4.32
N ARG A 110 1.75 -26.27 4.46
CA ARG A 110 1.70 -27.51 3.69
C ARG A 110 1.57 -27.28 2.18
N TYR A 111 0.89 -26.22 1.77
CA TYR A 111 0.70 -25.85 0.36
C TYR A 111 1.65 -24.75 -0.13
N GLY A 112 2.66 -24.38 0.66
CA GLY A 112 3.65 -23.37 0.27
C GLY A 112 3.08 -21.95 0.12
N ALA A 113 1.97 -21.66 0.78
CA ALA A 113 1.33 -20.34 0.80
C ALA A 113 1.63 -19.56 2.09
N SER A 114 2.77 -19.87 2.72
CA SER A 114 3.31 -19.09 3.83
C SER A 114 3.53 -17.64 3.37
N ASP A 115 3.24 -16.66 4.23
CA ASP A 115 3.39 -15.21 3.96
C ASP A 115 4.87 -14.76 3.82
N GLU A 116 5.68 -15.46 3.02
CA GLU A 116 7.12 -15.19 2.86
C GLU A 116 7.40 -14.05 1.87
N PHE A 117 6.37 -13.39 1.34
CA PHE A 117 6.49 -12.24 0.43
C PHE A 117 6.71 -10.89 1.15
N THR A 118 7.27 -10.89 2.36
CA THR A 118 7.75 -9.65 2.99
C THR A 118 9.15 -9.30 2.46
N THR A 119 9.17 -8.58 1.33
CA THR A 119 10.22 -7.64 0.89
C THR A 119 11.64 -7.89 1.42
N SER A 120 12.41 -8.71 0.71
CA SER A 120 13.86 -8.48 0.62
C SER A 120 14.08 -7.34 -0.38
N ASN A 121 14.15 -6.12 0.14
CA ASN A 121 14.64 -4.96 -0.60
C ASN A 121 16.19 -5.05 -0.61
N PRO A 122 16.86 -5.30 -1.76
CA PRO A 122 18.31 -5.20 -1.79
C PRO A 122 18.70 -3.72 -1.69
N ALA A 123 19.38 -3.38 -0.60
CA ALA A 123 20.11 -2.13 -0.44
C ALA A 123 21.33 -2.09 -1.38
#